data_AF-A0A7H0GT55-F1
#
_entry.id   AF-A0A7H0GT55-F1
#
_cell.length_a   1.000
_cell.length_b   1.000
_cell.length_c   1.000
_cell.angle_alpha   90.00
_cell.angle_beta   90.00
_cell.angle_gamma   90.00
#
_symmetry.space_group_name_H-M   'P 1'
#
loop_
_entity.id
_entity.type
_entity.pdbx_description
1 polymer ?
#
loop_
_entity_poly.entity_id
_entity_poly.type
_entity_poly.pdbx_seq_one_letter_code
_entity_poly.pdbx_strand_id
1 'polypeptide(L)'
;MEEGLIVNLAKSKTNQYSAVEEKAILYSPDFKMCPIRTLQIWVQRLDRTSGPVFVSFRKGERLTERRLTDKHLNLIVQRYMGQKYSAHSLRVSFVMVAKLAGLMIRK
;
A
#
# COMPACT_ATOMS: atom_id res chain seq x y z
N MET A 1 22.46 2.45 7.68
CA MET A 1 21.52 1.61 6.92
C MET A 1 20.16 2.29 6.99
N GLU A 2 19.46 2.49 5.87
CA GLU A 2 18.07 2.95 5.94
C GLU A 2 17.20 1.77 6.39
N GLU A 3 16.57 1.90 7.57
CA GLU A 3 15.70 0.86 8.12
C GLU A 3 14.41 0.78 7.30
N GLY A 4 14.01 -0.44 6.89
CA GLY A 4 12.76 -0.67 6.17
C GLY A 4 11.53 -0.25 6.99
N LEU A 5 10.35 -0.22 6.34
CA LEU A 5 9.11 0.13 7.03
C LEU A 5 8.34 -1.13 7.43
N ILE A 6 7.96 -1.23 8.69
CA ILE A 6 7.06 -2.28 9.19
C ILE A 6 5.64 -1.71 9.30
N VAL A 7 4.68 -2.39 8.67
CA VAL A 7 3.25 -2.05 8.73
C VAL A 7 2.49 -3.13 9.51
N ASN A 8 1.82 -2.69 10.57
CA ASN A 8 0.99 -3.57 11.42
C ASN A 8 -0.47 -3.52 10.95
N LEU A 9 -1.02 -4.68 10.57
CA LEU A 9 -2.38 -4.82 10.08
C LEU A 9 -3.24 -5.51 11.14
N ALA A 10 -4.18 -4.76 11.72
CA ALA A 10 -5.03 -5.23 12.83
C ALA A 10 -6.09 -6.27 12.42
N LYS A 11 -6.48 -6.36 11.14
CA LYS A 11 -7.41 -7.37 10.61
C LYS A 11 -6.97 -7.86 9.25
N SER A 12 -6.82 -9.17 9.11
CA SER A 12 -6.57 -9.82 7.83
C SER A 12 -7.64 -10.87 7.56
N LYS A 13 -8.07 -11.00 6.30
CA LYS A 13 -9.12 -11.95 5.88
C LYS A 13 -8.74 -13.42 6.13
N THR A 14 -7.48 -13.71 6.47
CA THR A 14 -6.98 -15.05 6.77
C THR A 14 -6.79 -15.31 8.26
N ASN A 15 -6.97 -14.32 9.14
CA ASN A 15 -6.82 -14.50 10.58
C ASN A 15 -8.17 -14.75 11.26
N GLN A 16 -8.49 -16.02 11.45
CA GLN A 16 -9.59 -16.46 12.33
C GLN A 16 -9.25 -16.27 13.83
N TYR A 17 -8.02 -15.87 14.17
CA TYR A 17 -7.49 -15.82 15.55
C TYR A 17 -7.02 -14.44 16.03
N SER A 18 -7.47 -13.34 15.41
CA SER A 18 -7.22 -11.97 15.94
C SER A 18 -5.74 -11.54 16.07
N ALA A 19 -4.79 -12.24 15.43
CA ALA A 19 -3.40 -11.84 15.43
C ALA A 19 -3.15 -10.62 14.51
N VAL A 20 -2.32 -9.68 14.97
CA VAL A 20 -1.82 -8.57 14.16
C VAL A 20 -0.89 -9.15 13.09
N GLU A 21 -1.10 -8.80 11.82
CA GLU A 21 -0.23 -9.23 10.72
C GLU A 21 0.78 -8.13 10.41
N GLU A 22 2.08 -8.44 10.50
CA GLU A 22 3.14 -7.50 10.14
C GLU A 22 3.53 -7.65 8.67
N LYS A 23 3.81 -6.52 8.01
CA LYS A 23 4.34 -6.46 6.65
C LYS A 23 5.55 -5.56 6.58
N ALA A 24 6.70 -6.16 6.26
CA ALA A 24 7.90 -5.42 5.91
C ALA A 24 7.78 -4.87 4.48
N ILE A 25 8.02 -3.58 4.33
CA ILE A 25 8.21 -2.88 3.07
C ILE A 25 9.67 -2.47 3.02
N LEU A 26 10.34 -2.77 1.90
CA LEU A 26 11.75 -2.49 1.70
C LEU A 26 11.96 -1.27 0.79
N TYR A 27 13.12 -0.64 0.93
CA TYR A 27 13.57 0.36 -0.02
C TYR A 27 13.78 -0.28 -1.40
N SER A 28 13.42 0.46 -2.45
CA SER A 28 13.82 0.12 -3.81
C SER A 28 15.15 0.82 -4.11
N PRO A 29 16.09 0.16 -4.80
CA PRO A 29 17.27 0.82 -5.32
C PRO A 29 16.90 1.86 -6.39
N ASP A 30 15.78 1.66 -7.11
CA ASP A 30 15.22 2.70 -7.97
C ASP A 30 14.54 3.78 -7.11
N PHE A 31 15.15 4.96 -7.11
CA PHE A 31 14.66 6.11 -6.37
C PHE A 31 13.25 6.54 -6.78
N LYS A 32 12.93 6.50 -8.08
CA LYS A 32 11.62 6.95 -8.61
C LYS A 32 10.49 5.99 -8.27
N MET A 33 10.82 4.72 -8.01
CA MET A 33 9.87 3.65 -7.74
C MET A 33 9.96 3.14 -6.29
N CYS A 34 10.59 3.90 -5.39
CA CYS A 34 10.74 3.48 -4.01
C CYS A 34 9.45 3.72 -3.21
N PRO A 35 8.81 2.65 -2.69
CA PRO A 35 7.55 2.78 -1.96
C PRO A 35 7.71 3.54 -0.64
N ILE A 36 8.83 3.35 0.06
CA ILE A 36 9.08 4.03 1.34
C ILE A 36 9.28 5.51 1.13
N ARG A 37 10.14 5.93 0.19
CA ARG A 37 10.35 7.37 -0.10
C ARG A 37 9.07 8.05 -0.55
N THR A 38 8.29 7.39 -1.42
CA THR A 38 6.98 7.89 -1.86
C THR A 38 6.01 8.04 -0.69
N LEU A 39 5.97 7.05 0.20
CA LEU A 39 5.11 7.09 1.39
C LEU A 39 5.55 8.16 2.39
N GLN A 40 6.85 8.38 2.58
CA GLN A 40 7.37 9.44 3.44
C GLN A 40 6.94 10.82 2.96
N ILE A 41 7.10 11.10 1.66
CA ILE A 41 6.63 12.36 1.04
C ILE A 41 5.11 12.51 1.24
N TRP A 42 4.37 11.42 1.06
CA TRP A 42 2.92 11.42 1.25
C TRP A 42 2.53 11.72 2.70
N VAL A 43 3.14 11.06 3.69
CA VAL A 43 2.86 11.28 5.11
C VAL A 43 3.24 12.70 5.54
N GLN A 44 4.36 13.23 5.06
CA GLN A 44 4.73 14.64 5.27
C GLN A 44 3.63 15.59 4.75
N ARG A 45 3.03 15.27 3.59
CA ARG A 45 1.93 16.06 3.04
C ARG A 45 0.61 15.94 3.80
N LEU A 46 0.38 14.82 4.50
CA LEU A 46 -0.77 14.68 5.40
C LEU A 46 -0.62 15.53 6.67
N ASP A 47 0.62 15.81 7.08
CA ASP A 47 0.98 16.60 8.26
C ASP A 47 0.27 16.16 9.55
N ARG A 48 0.22 14.84 9.77
CA ARG A 48 -0.43 14.24 10.95
C ARG A 48 0.12 12.85 11.25
N THR A 49 0.00 12.44 12.51
CA THR A 49 0.50 11.15 13.02
C THR A 49 -0.58 10.09 13.20
N SER A 50 -1.86 10.46 13.09
CA SER A 50 -3.00 9.57 13.34
C SER A 50 -4.05 9.60 12.23
N GLY A 51 -4.82 8.51 12.13
CA GLY A 51 -5.91 8.35 11.16
C GLY A 51 -5.47 7.58 9.90
N PRO A 52 -6.33 7.55 8.86
CA PRO A 52 -6.01 6.82 7.63
C PRO A 52 -4.80 7.43 6.91
N VAL A 53 -3.85 6.56 6.51
CA VAL A 53 -2.70 6.96 5.69
C VAL A 53 -3.15 7.37 4.29
N PHE A 54 -3.94 6.55 3.61
CA PHE A 54 -4.50 6.91 2.31
C PHE A 54 -5.89 7.53 2.48
N VAL A 55 -6.03 8.79 2.06
CA VAL A 55 -7.25 9.58 2.21
C VAL A 55 -7.84 9.97 0.86
N SER A 56 -9.13 10.29 0.86
CA SER A 56 -9.79 10.85 -0.32
C SER A 56 -9.50 12.35 -0.46
N PHE A 57 -9.72 12.86 -1.68
CA PHE A 57 -9.50 14.26 -2.03
C PHE A 57 -10.83 14.92 -2.43
N ARG A 58 -10.97 16.21 -2.14
CA ARG A 58 -12.05 17.05 -2.71
C ARG A 58 -11.55 17.79 -3.95
N LYS A 59 -12.46 18.46 -4.67
CA LYS A 59 -12.11 19.37 -5.77
C LYS A 59 -11.02 20.35 -5.32
N GLY A 60 -10.06 20.61 -6.21
CA GLY A 60 -8.89 21.44 -5.89
C GLY A 60 -7.83 20.73 -5.06
N GLU A 61 -7.72 19.40 -5.15
CA GLU A 61 -6.66 18.57 -4.53
C GLU A 61 -6.58 18.66 -3.00
N ARG A 62 -7.67 19.06 -2.34
CA ARG A 62 -7.72 19.20 -0.89
C ARG A 62 -7.85 17.83 -0.23
N LEU A 63 -6.84 17.45 0.54
CA LEU A 63 -6.84 16.24 1.36
C LEU A 63 -8.00 16.27 2.36
N THR A 64 -8.57 15.10 2.64
CA THR A 64 -9.61 14.94 3.66
C THR A 64 -9.14 14.02 4.76
N GLU A 65 -9.89 13.94 5.84
CA GLU A 65 -9.62 12.97 6.91
C GLU A 65 -10.22 11.58 6.61
N ARG A 66 -11.07 11.48 5.59
CA ARG A 66 -11.78 10.25 5.24
C ARG A 66 -10.86 9.31 4.47
N ARG A 67 -10.82 8.04 4.89
CA ARG A 67 -10.08 6.97 4.20
C ARG A 67 -10.48 6.92 2.72
N LEU A 68 -9.50 6.71 1.85
CA LEU A 68 -9.73 6.38 0.45
C LEU A 68 -10.59 5.10 0.35
N THR A 69 -11.63 5.14 -0.48
CA THR A 69 -12.50 3.97 -0.66
C THR A 69 -11.88 2.97 -1.62
N ASP A 70 -12.20 1.68 -1.44
CA ASP A 70 -11.67 0.61 -2.29
C ASP A 70 -12.09 0.79 -3.77
N LYS A 71 -13.27 1.39 -4.00
CA LYS A 71 -13.72 1.79 -5.35
C LYS A 71 -12.77 2.81 -6.00
N HIS A 72 -12.40 3.86 -5.28
CA HIS A 72 -11.45 4.86 -5.82
C HIS A 72 -10.06 4.28 -6.00
N LEU A 73 -9.62 3.40 -5.09
CA LEU A 73 -8.37 2.69 -5.25
C LEU A 73 -8.35 1.86 -6.54
N ASN A 74 -9.43 1.13 -6.85
CA ASN A 74 -9.56 0.41 -8.11
C ASN A 74 -9.50 1.34 -9.33
N LEU A 75 -10.18 2.49 -9.30
CA LEU A 75 -10.13 3.46 -10.39
C LEU A 75 -8.71 4.01 -10.62
N ILE A 76 -7.95 4.25 -9.54
CA ILE A 76 -6.53 4.64 -9.64
C ILE A 76 -5.73 3.54 -10.33
N VAL A 77 -5.87 2.29 -9.88
CA VAL A 77 -5.15 1.16 -10.49
C VAL A 77 -5.49 1.02 -11.97
N GLN A 78 -6.78 1.09 -12.32
CA GLN A 78 -7.23 1.02 -13.71
C GLN A 78 -6.71 2.17 -14.57
N ARG A 79 -6.59 3.37 -14.00
CA ARG A 79 -6.03 4.53 -14.71
C ARG A 79 -4.57 4.34 -15.10
N TYR A 80 -3.76 3.74 -14.23
CA TYR A 80 -2.32 3.60 -14.47
C TYR A 80 -1.93 2.27 -15.12
N MET A 81 -2.69 1.20 -14.88
CA MET A 81 -2.38 -0.16 -15.37
C MET A 81 -3.30 -0.60 -16.51
N GLY A 82 -4.46 0.05 -16.68
CA GLY A 82 -5.49 -0.30 -17.66
C GLY A 82 -6.70 -1.01 -17.03
N GLN A 83 -7.83 -0.98 -17.74
CA GLN A 83 -9.14 -1.42 -17.24
C GLN A 83 -9.21 -2.92 -16.86
N LYS A 84 -8.31 -3.74 -17.39
CA LYS A 84 -8.24 -5.18 -17.09
C LYS A 84 -7.66 -5.48 -15.69
N TYR A 85 -7.10 -4.48 -15.02
CA TYR A 85 -6.49 -4.63 -13.69
C TYR A 85 -7.41 -4.09 -12.60
N SER A 86 -7.30 -4.67 -11.41
CA SER A 86 -7.93 -4.19 -10.18
C SER A 86 -6.89 -4.09 -9.08
N ALA A 87 -7.20 -3.40 -7.97
CA ALA A 87 -6.35 -3.42 -6.78
C ALA A 87 -6.13 -4.85 -6.24
N HIS A 88 -7.11 -5.74 -6.44
CA HIS A 88 -6.93 -7.16 -6.10
C HIS A 88 -5.91 -7.85 -7.01
N SER A 89 -5.85 -7.48 -8.30
CA SER A 89 -4.88 -8.00 -9.26
C SER A 89 -3.44 -7.72 -8.81
N LEU A 90 -3.18 -6.59 -8.15
CA LEU A 90 -1.86 -6.25 -7.59
C LEU A 90 -1.39 -7.25 -6.53
N ARG A 91 -2.31 -7.82 -5.75
CA ARG A 91 -1.98 -8.86 -4.77
C ARG A 91 -1.58 -10.16 -5.48
N VAL A 92 -2.30 -10.53 -6.54
CA VAL A 92 -2.01 -11.75 -7.30
C VAL A 92 -0.68 -11.64 -8.03
N SER A 93 -0.42 -10.52 -8.71
CA SER A 93 0.86 -10.27 -9.39
C SER A 93 2.01 -10.21 -8.38
N PHE A 94 1.82 -9.61 -7.21
CA PHE A 94 2.82 -9.64 -6.14
C PHE A 94 3.17 -11.07 -5.71
N VAL A 95 2.17 -11.93 -5.47
CA VAL A 95 2.41 -13.34 -5.11
C VAL A 95 3.13 -14.08 -6.24
N MET A 96 2.76 -13.81 -7.49
CA MET A 96 3.41 -14.43 -8.65
C MET A 96 4.87 -13.98 -8.80
N VAL A 97 5.15 -12.68 -8.69
CA VAL A 97 6.51 -12.12 -8.75
C VAL A 97 7.35 -12.63 -7.59
N ALA A 98 6.81 -12.66 -6.37
CA ALA A 98 7.51 -13.21 -5.20
C ALA A 98 7.84 -14.70 -5.37
N LYS A 99 6.90 -15.48 -5.91
CA LYS A 99 7.11 -16.90 -6.24
C LYS A 99 8.21 -17.08 -7.30
N LEU A 100 8.19 -16.28 -8.36
CA LEU A 100 9.19 -16.33 -9.43
C LEU A 100 10.58 -15.86 -8.96
N ALA A 101 10.63 -14.92 -8.02
CA ALA A 101 11.86 -14.46 -7.38
C ALA A 101 12.39 -15.40 -6.27
N GLY A 102 11.74 -16.55 -6.03
CA GLY A 102 12.11 -17.49 -4.97
C GLY A 102 11.83 -17.00 -3.55
N LEU A 103 11.21 -15.82 -3.39
CA LEU A 103 10.87 -15.20 -2.12
C LEU A 103 9.50 -15.71 -1.66
N MET A 104 9.43 -16.94 -1.18
CA MET A 104 8.24 -17.40 -0.45
C MET A 104 8.15 -16.67 0.89
N ILE A 105 7.11 -15.85 1.08
CA ILE A 105 6.71 -15.40 2.42
C ILE A 105 6.20 -16.65 3.15
N ARG A 106 7.06 -17.24 3.98
CA ARG A 106 6.67 -18.34 4.86
C ARG A 106 5.62 -17.82 5.84
N LYS A 107 4.56 -18.61 6.04
CA LYS A 107 3.52 -18.38 7.05
C LYS A 107 4.10 -18.51 8.45
#